data_AF-T2KLH9-F1
#
_entry.id   AF-T2KLH9-F1
#
_cell.length_a   1.000
_cell.length_b   1.000
_cell.length_c   1.000
_cell.angle_alpha   90.00
_cell.angle_beta   90.00
_cell.angle_gamma   90.00
#
_symmetry.space_group_name_H-M   'P 1'
#
loop_
_entity.id
_entity.type
_entity.pdbx_description
1 polymer ?
#
loop_
_entity_poly.entity_id
_entity_poly.type
_entity_poly.pdbx_seq_one_letter_code
_entity_poly.pdbx_strand_id
1 'polypeptide(L)'
;MSQDTKDIIYAEQNIKMKDAYSKAQDTFNYFWREIYWDAKRVIPVHDLALVKIPFQQMVEGREEPIVEHMWISEIEFDGEYITGVLSNSPNRLTNVAEGDTITRTVSEISDWMLSIDRKTYGGYTIQALRSDMTEEARAKHDQAWGLDFGDYNTILVAHLQVEEQENLIEHPMSKIMETPARDYFSANLDVVTAKDENGVTRLHTETIAGNKTAVEILLELGADKTAKTNTGKTALDFAIALNWLHIIPVLR
;
A
#
# COMPACT_ATOMS: atom_id res chain seq x y z
N MET A 1 45.61 -14.63 -6.67
CA MET A 1 44.63 -14.31 -5.63
C MET A 1 43.81 -13.12 -6.11
N SER A 2 42.67 -13.39 -6.75
CA SER A 2 41.69 -12.37 -7.18
C SER A 2 40.49 -13.08 -7.79
N GLN A 3 39.60 -13.59 -6.93
CA GLN A 3 38.25 -14.03 -7.26
C GLN A 3 37.47 -13.95 -5.94
N ASP A 4 36.86 -12.80 -5.63
CA ASP A 4 35.91 -12.69 -4.50
C ASP A 4 34.97 -11.48 -4.55
N THR A 5 35.05 -10.60 -5.56
CA THR A 5 34.29 -9.32 -5.54
C THR A 5 33.01 -9.29 -6.36
N LYS A 6 32.71 -10.32 -7.18
CA LYS A 6 31.45 -10.35 -7.97
C LYS A 6 30.29 -10.98 -7.22
N ASP A 7 30.50 -12.07 -6.50
CA ASP A 7 29.40 -12.79 -5.85
C ASP A 7 28.82 -12.04 -4.65
N ILE A 8 29.65 -11.27 -3.94
CA ILE A 8 29.22 -10.48 -2.78
C ILE A 8 28.28 -9.34 -3.20
N ILE A 9 28.56 -8.64 -4.30
CA ILE A 9 27.74 -7.50 -4.75
C ILE A 9 26.35 -7.98 -5.23
N TYR A 10 26.26 -9.08 -5.97
CA TYR A 10 24.98 -9.64 -6.41
C TYR A 10 24.17 -10.22 -5.24
N ALA A 11 24.83 -10.88 -4.28
CA ALA A 11 24.17 -11.41 -3.08
C ALA A 11 23.67 -10.28 -2.16
N GLU A 12 24.46 -9.23 -1.94
CA GLU A 12 24.07 -8.05 -1.18
C GLU A 12 22.89 -7.32 -1.84
N GLN A 13 22.91 -7.14 -3.16
CA GLN A 13 21.77 -6.59 -3.90
C GLN A 13 20.51 -7.46 -3.77
N ASN A 14 20.67 -8.78 -3.75
CA ASN A 14 19.54 -9.71 -3.55
C ASN A 14 18.93 -9.58 -2.15
N ILE A 15 19.75 -9.40 -1.11
CA ILE A 15 19.29 -9.20 0.27
C ILE A 15 18.61 -7.84 0.42
N LYS A 16 19.24 -6.74 -0.04
CA LYS A 16 18.66 -5.40 0.00
C LYS A 16 17.29 -5.36 -0.69
N MET A 17 17.15 -6.06 -1.82
CA MET A 17 15.88 -6.14 -2.55
C MET A 17 14.83 -6.96 -1.78
N LYS A 18 15.19 -8.11 -1.20
CA LYS A 18 14.27 -8.88 -0.36
C LYS A 18 13.78 -8.10 0.86
N ASP A 19 14.69 -7.38 1.52
CA ASP A 19 14.33 -6.51 2.64
C ASP A 19 13.42 -5.36 2.19
N ALA A 20 13.67 -4.80 1.00
CA ALA A 20 12.80 -3.79 0.41
C ALA A 20 11.40 -4.34 0.12
N TYR A 21 11.28 -5.58 -0.36
CA TYR A 21 9.99 -6.22 -0.60
C TYR A 21 9.22 -6.40 0.71
N SER A 22 9.88 -6.94 1.74
CA SER A 22 9.27 -7.12 3.07
C SER A 22 8.78 -5.78 3.61
N LYS A 23 9.61 -4.72 3.57
CA LYS A 23 9.22 -3.40 4.04
C LYS A 23 8.03 -2.84 3.26
N ALA A 24 7.98 -3.02 1.94
CA ALA A 24 6.85 -2.59 1.13
C ALA A 24 5.55 -3.31 1.54
N GLN A 25 5.62 -4.61 1.79
CA GLN A 25 4.48 -5.41 2.24
C GLN A 25 4.01 -4.97 3.64
N ASP A 26 4.94 -4.79 4.57
CA ASP A 26 4.67 -4.43 5.96
C ASP A 26 4.08 -3.02 6.13
N THR A 27 4.28 -2.14 5.15
CA THR A 27 3.82 -0.75 5.18
C THR A 27 2.78 -0.42 4.12
N PHE A 28 2.29 -1.40 3.36
CA PHE A 28 1.27 -1.20 2.33
C PHE A 28 -0.02 -0.59 2.90
N ASN A 29 -0.33 -0.87 4.16
CA ASN A 29 -1.46 -0.29 4.87
C ASN A 29 -1.43 1.26 4.86
N TYR A 30 -0.25 1.88 4.92
CA TYR A 30 -0.10 3.34 4.80
C TYR A 30 -0.41 3.82 3.39
N PHE A 31 0.11 3.14 2.36
CA PHE A 31 -0.21 3.44 0.96
C PHE A 31 -1.72 3.41 0.75
N TRP A 32 -2.37 2.31 1.12
CA TRP A 32 -3.83 2.16 0.93
C TRP A 32 -4.61 3.23 1.68
N ARG A 33 -4.21 3.54 2.92
CA ARG A 33 -4.86 4.58 3.72
C ARG A 33 -4.86 5.95 3.03
N GLU A 34 -3.76 6.33 2.39
CA GLU A 34 -3.71 7.58 1.62
C GLU A 34 -4.66 7.52 0.41
N ILE A 35 -4.65 6.43 -0.37
CA ILE A 35 -5.56 6.22 -1.51
C ILE A 35 -7.02 6.29 -1.08
N TYR A 36 -7.37 5.64 0.03
CA TYR A 36 -8.71 5.66 0.62
C TYR A 36 -9.20 7.09 0.89
N TRP A 37 -8.33 7.96 1.40
CA TRP A 37 -8.70 9.34 1.71
C TRP A 37 -8.69 10.26 0.49
N ASP A 38 -7.76 10.04 -0.45
CA ASP A 38 -7.69 10.80 -1.70
C ASP A 38 -8.91 10.55 -2.59
N ALA A 39 -9.42 9.31 -2.64
CA ALA A 39 -10.66 8.97 -3.35
C ALA A 39 -11.91 9.72 -2.84
N LYS A 40 -11.85 10.34 -1.65
CA LYS A 40 -12.94 11.15 -1.07
C LYS A 40 -12.76 12.64 -1.32
N ARG A 41 -11.66 13.07 -1.94
CA ARG A 41 -11.39 14.47 -2.25
C ARG A 41 -12.07 14.85 -3.56
N VAL A 42 -12.49 16.11 -3.64
CA VAL A 42 -12.99 16.70 -4.89
C VAL A 42 -11.87 16.85 -5.92
N ILE A 43 -10.67 17.17 -5.45
CA ILE A 43 -9.45 17.30 -6.26
C ILE A 43 -8.42 16.35 -5.65
N PRO A 44 -8.01 15.30 -6.39
CA PRO A 44 -6.93 14.40 -5.96
C PRO A 44 -5.65 15.19 -5.69
N VAL A 45 -4.92 14.80 -4.64
CA VAL A 45 -3.64 15.43 -4.26
C VAL A 45 -2.42 14.59 -4.60
N HIS A 46 -2.63 13.34 -5.02
CA HIS A 46 -1.55 12.44 -5.38
C HIS A 46 -1.06 12.72 -6.80
N ASP A 47 0.24 12.94 -6.94
CA ASP A 47 0.92 13.04 -8.24
C ASP A 47 1.09 11.66 -8.89
N LEU A 48 1.28 10.63 -8.04
CA LEU A 48 1.56 9.26 -8.46
C LEU A 48 1.15 8.28 -7.35
N ALA A 49 0.52 7.16 -7.72
CA ALA A 49 0.18 6.06 -6.83
C ALA A 49 0.28 4.72 -7.58
N LEU A 50 1.32 3.94 -7.31
CA LEU A 50 1.62 2.71 -8.03
C LEU A 50 2.01 1.58 -7.08
N VAL A 51 1.67 0.36 -7.44
CA VAL A 51 2.11 -0.87 -6.77
C VAL A 51 2.89 -1.72 -7.77
N LYS A 52 4.05 -2.26 -7.37
CA LYS A 52 4.89 -3.11 -8.21
C LYS A 52 4.76 -4.56 -7.83
N ILE A 53 4.47 -5.41 -8.81
CA ILE A 53 4.18 -6.84 -8.61
C ILE A 53 5.00 -7.68 -9.60
N PRO A 54 5.47 -8.88 -9.18
CA PRO A 54 6.08 -9.85 -10.09
C PRO A 54 5.03 -10.56 -10.95
N PHE A 55 5.33 -10.70 -12.24
CA PHE A 55 4.62 -11.51 -13.21
C PHE A 55 5.56 -12.57 -13.74
N GLN A 56 5.01 -13.75 -14.01
CA GLN A 56 5.80 -14.88 -14.47
C GLN A 56 5.19 -15.60 -15.65
N GLN A 57 6.06 -16.09 -16.54
CA GLN A 57 5.69 -16.96 -17.65
C GLN A 57 6.70 -18.09 -17.79
N MET A 58 6.22 -19.34 -17.74
CA MET A 58 7.03 -20.49 -18.12
C MET A 58 7.08 -20.57 -19.65
N VAL A 59 8.28 -20.65 -20.21
CA VAL A 59 8.52 -20.74 -21.65
C VAL A 59 9.16 -22.08 -21.97
N GLU A 60 8.69 -22.72 -23.04
CA GLU A 60 9.22 -24.00 -23.50
C GLU A 60 10.75 -23.94 -23.70
N GLY A 61 11.46 -24.96 -23.20
CA GLY A 61 12.91 -25.03 -23.26
C GLY A 61 13.66 -24.27 -22.17
N ARG A 62 12.96 -23.65 -21.19
CA ARG A 62 13.57 -23.11 -19.97
C ARG A 62 13.24 -23.96 -18.75
N GLU A 63 14.21 -24.05 -17.84
CA GLU A 63 14.01 -24.68 -16.52
C GLU A 63 13.34 -23.72 -15.53
N GLU A 64 13.61 -22.41 -15.65
CA GLU A 64 13.05 -21.37 -14.78
C GLU A 64 12.12 -20.41 -15.56
N PRO A 65 11.05 -19.90 -14.92
CA PRO A 65 10.16 -18.95 -15.54
C PRO A 65 10.85 -17.61 -15.80
N ILE A 66 10.37 -16.89 -16.82
CA ILE A 66 10.69 -15.47 -16.97
C ILE A 66 9.91 -14.72 -15.90
N VAL A 67 10.59 -13.87 -15.13
CA VAL A 67 9.96 -13.00 -14.13
C VAL A 67 10.20 -11.54 -14.50
N GLU A 68 9.15 -10.73 -14.49
CA GLU A 68 9.22 -9.28 -14.63
C GLU A 68 8.44 -8.60 -13.52
N HIS A 69 9.02 -7.55 -12.93
CA HIS A 69 8.34 -6.72 -11.94
C HIS A 69 7.79 -5.49 -12.63
N MET A 70 6.47 -5.30 -12.56
CA MET A 70 5.76 -4.26 -13.30
C MET A 70 4.81 -3.49 -12.39
N TRP A 71 4.51 -2.25 -12.77
CA TRP A 71 3.68 -1.33 -12.02
C TRP A 71 2.22 -1.45 -12.42
N ILE A 72 1.35 -1.52 -11.42
CA ILE A 72 -0.09 -1.34 -11.57
C ILE A 72 -0.51 0.01 -10.96
N SER A 73 -1.54 0.62 -11.53
CA SER A 73 -2.20 1.86 -11.10
C SER A 73 -3.68 1.61 -10.81
N GLU A 74 -4.43 2.67 -10.48
CA GLU A 74 -5.88 2.58 -10.22
C GLU A 74 -6.19 1.54 -9.13
N ILE A 75 -5.46 1.66 -8.02
CA ILE A 75 -5.44 0.64 -6.98
C ILE A 75 -6.74 0.65 -6.18
N GLU A 76 -7.34 -0.52 -6.07
CA GLU A 76 -8.40 -0.85 -5.12
C GLU A 76 -7.92 -1.95 -4.17
N PHE A 77 -8.40 -1.95 -2.93
CA PHE A 77 -8.04 -2.96 -1.94
C PHE A 77 -9.22 -3.24 -0.99
N ASP A 78 -9.60 -4.50 -0.90
CA ASP A 78 -10.73 -4.96 -0.10
C ASP A 78 -10.32 -5.51 1.29
N GLY A 79 -9.04 -5.40 1.63
CA GLY A 79 -8.46 -5.98 2.85
C GLY A 79 -7.72 -7.31 2.63
N GLU A 80 -7.95 -8.00 1.51
CA GLU A 80 -7.28 -9.26 1.14
C GLU A 80 -6.59 -9.18 -0.22
N TYR A 81 -7.30 -8.63 -1.21
CA TYR A 81 -6.89 -8.53 -2.59
C TYR A 81 -6.73 -7.08 -3.03
N ILE A 82 -5.62 -6.83 -3.70
CA ILE A 82 -5.31 -5.61 -4.43
C ILE A 82 -5.75 -5.84 -5.87
N THR A 83 -6.58 -4.94 -6.39
CA THR A 83 -6.92 -4.89 -7.81
C THR A 83 -6.39 -3.59 -8.41
N GLY A 84 -5.90 -3.64 -9.65
CA GLY A 84 -5.45 -2.46 -10.37
C GLY A 84 -5.23 -2.74 -11.85
N VAL A 85 -4.74 -1.74 -12.58
CA VAL A 85 -4.52 -1.80 -14.03
C VAL A 85 -3.02 -1.80 -14.33
N LEU A 86 -2.54 -2.73 -15.15
CA LEU A 86 -1.13 -2.81 -15.53
C LEU A 86 -0.71 -1.56 -16.33
N SER A 87 0.18 -0.74 -15.76
CA SER A 87 0.53 0.59 -16.29
C SER A 87 1.70 0.59 -17.26
N ASN A 88 2.41 -0.54 -17.43
CA ASN A 88 3.53 -0.63 -18.36
C ASN A 88 3.48 -1.91 -19.20
N SER A 89 3.86 -1.78 -20.46
CA SER A 89 4.04 -2.92 -21.36
C SER A 89 5.12 -3.88 -20.84
N PRO A 90 4.84 -5.21 -20.84
CA PRO A 90 5.87 -6.21 -20.56
C PRO A 90 6.94 -6.22 -21.64
N ASN A 91 8.16 -6.55 -21.26
CA ASN A 91 9.28 -6.62 -22.21
C ASN A 91 9.34 -7.99 -22.90
N ARG A 92 9.21 -9.07 -22.12
CA ARG A 92 9.39 -10.45 -22.58
C ARG A 92 8.20 -11.34 -22.29
N LEU A 93 7.33 -10.96 -21.35
CA LEU A 93 6.11 -11.69 -21.07
C LEU A 93 5.11 -11.48 -22.20
N THR A 94 4.39 -12.54 -22.55
CA THR A 94 3.38 -12.55 -23.62
C THR A 94 2.00 -12.99 -23.13
N ASN A 95 1.88 -13.31 -21.85
CA ASN A 95 0.67 -13.77 -21.18
C ASN A 95 -0.08 -12.66 -20.42
N VAL A 96 0.42 -11.43 -20.47
CA VAL A 96 -0.18 -10.22 -19.89
C VAL A 96 0.12 -9.04 -20.82
N ALA A 97 -0.71 -8.00 -20.77
CA ALA A 97 -0.57 -6.79 -21.57
C ALA A 97 -0.88 -5.53 -20.75
N GLU A 98 -0.30 -4.40 -21.15
CA GLU A 98 -0.65 -3.08 -20.59
C GLU A 98 -2.15 -2.83 -20.70
N GLY A 99 -2.76 -2.32 -19.62
CA GLY A 99 -4.21 -2.14 -19.51
C GLY A 99 -4.97 -3.34 -18.92
N ASP A 100 -4.32 -4.50 -18.72
CA ASP A 100 -4.96 -5.64 -18.07
C ASP A 100 -5.32 -5.33 -16.61
N THR A 101 -6.50 -5.80 -16.18
CA THR A 101 -6.89 -5.80 -14.77
C THR A 101 -6.17 -6.93 -14.03
N ILE A 102 -5.46 -6.58 -12.97
CA ILE A 102 -4.63 -7.48 -12.18
C ILE A 102 -5.17 -7.56 -10.76
N THR A 103 -5.37 -8.78 -10.26
CA THR A 103 -5.74 -9.03 -8.85
C THR A 103 -4.68 -9.90 -8.16
N ARG A 104 -4.17 -9.43 -7.02
CA ARG A 104 -3.04 -10.01 -6.27
C ARG A 104 -3.19 -9.78 -4.78
N THR A 105 -2.40 -10.44 -3.94
CA THR A 105 -2.39 -10.18 -2.50
C THR A 105 -1.24 -9.27 -2.08
N VAL A 106 -1.34 -8.67 -0.89
CA VAL A 106 -0.27 -7.83 -0.31
C VAL A 106 1.07 -8.56 -0.26
N SER A 107 1.08 -9.86 0.04
CA SER A 107 2.32 -10.67 0.11
C SER A 107 3.05 -10.83 -1.23
N GLU A 108 2.40 -10.49 -2.34
CA GLU A 108 3.02 -10.52 -3.68
C GLU A 108 3.62 -9.17 -4.07
N ILE A 109 3.39 -8.11 -3.29
CA ILE A 109 3.96 -6.79 -3.57
C ILE A 109 5.49 -6.88 -3.51
N SER A 110 6.15 -6.34 -4.53
CA SER A 110 7.59 -6.10 -4.51
C SER A 110 7.94 -4.64 -4.17
N ASP A 111 7.05 -3.70 -4.44
CA ASP A 111 7.19 -2.31 -3.99
C ASP A 111 5.85 -1.58 -4.07
N TRP A 112 5.73 -0.43 -3.43
CA TRP A 112 4.67 0.54 -3.71
C TRP A 112 5.28 1.94 -3.67
N MET A 113 4.74 2.88 -4.43
CA MET A 113 5.22 4.25 -4.45
C MET A 113 4.05 5.22 -4.53
N LEU A 114 4.09 6.21 -3.66
CA LEU A 114 3.13 7.32 -3.61
C LEU A 114 3.91 8.62 -3.74
N SER A 115 3.35 9.62 -4.40
CA SER A 115 3.89 10.98 -4.38
C SER A 115 2.83 12.02 -4.12
N ILE A 116 3.17 12.98 -3.26
CA ILE A 116 2.32 14.12 -2.88
C ILE A 116 3.21 15.36 -2.88
N ASP A 117 2.87 16.37 -3.68
CA ASP A 117 3.68 17.57 -3.90
C ASP A 117 5.13 17.22 -4.27
N ARG A 118 5.26 16.28 -5.21
CA ARG A 118 6.51 15.67 -5.71
C ARG A 118 7.33 14.91 -4.67
N LYS A 119 7.00 14.96 -3.38
CA LYS A 119 7.68 14.18 -2.34
C LYS A 119 7.25 12.73 -2.42
N THR A 120 8.18 11.78 -2.33
CA THR A 120 7.85 10.35 -2.44
C THR A 120 7.70 9.68 -1.08
N TYR A 121 6.83 8.67 -1.05
CA TYR A 121 6.60 7.75 0.06
C TYR A 121 6.70 6.32 -0.46
N GLY A 122 7.23 5.41 0.35
CA GLY A 122 7.57 4.05 -0.08
C GLY A 122 8.74 4.05 -1.07
N GLY A 123 8.60 3.30 -2.17
CA GLY A 123 9.63 3.16 -3.20
C GLY A 123 10.86 2.41 -2.67
N TYR A 124 10.67 1.40 -1.84
CA TYR A 124 11.72 0.71 -1.11
C TYR A 124 12.78 0.11 -2.01
N THR A 125 12.38 -0.44 -3.16
CA THR A 125 13.33 -1.02 -4.12
C THR A 125 14.09 0.06 -4.87
N ILE A 126 13.46 1.21 -5.12
CA ILE A 126 14.12 2.38 -5.71
C ILE A 126 15.15 2.93 -4.72
N GLN A 127 14.81 3.01 -3.44
CA GLN A 127 15.73 3.46 -2.38
C GLN A 127 16.88 2.48 -2.14
N ALA A 128 16.61 1.18 -2.20
CA ALA A 128 17.66 0.16 -2.18
C ALA A 128 18.67 0.35 -3.32
N LEU A 129 18.20 0.62 -4.54
CA LEU A 129 19.07 0.94 -5.68
C LEU A 129 19.82 2.27 -5.48
N ARG A 130 19.14 3.32 -4.99
CA ARG A 130 19.73 4.64 -4.71
C ARG A 130 20.82 4.59 -3.63
N SER A 131 20.79 3.60 -2.74
CA SER A 131 21.81 3.42 -1.71
C SER A 131 23.21 3.16 -2.28
N ASP A 132 23.28 2.58 -3.49
CA ASP A 132 24.55 2.30 -4.20
C ASP A 132 24.97 3.44 -5.16
N MET A 133 24.12 4.47 -5.31
CA MET A 133 24.39 5.58 -6.22
C MET A 133 25.30 6.65 -5.58
N THR A 134 25.97 7.44 -6.40
CA THR A 134 26.58 8.69 -5.95
C THR A 134 25.50 9.76 -5.73
N GLU A 135 25.84 10.83 -5.02
CA GLU A 135 24.91 11.96 -4.82
C GLU A 135 24.50 12.62 -6.15
N GLU A 136 25.46 12.78 -7.08
CA GLU A 136 25.17 13.31 -8.42
C GLU A 136 24.23 12.40 -9.21
N ALA A 137 24.41 11.07 -9.12
CA ALA A 137 23.55 10.11 -9.78
C ALA A 137 22.13 10.13 -9.20
N ARG A 138 21.98 10.28 -7.87
CA ARG A 138 20.66 10.47 -7.24
C ARG A 138 19.99 11.77 -7.67
N ALA A 139 20.73 12.88 -7.73
CA ALA A 139 20.19 14.16 -8.19
C ALA A 139 19.69 14.08 -9.65
N LYS A 140 20.44 13.40 -10.55
CA LYS A 140 20.00 13.16 -11.93
C LYS A 140 18.78 12.24 -12.00
N HIS A 141 18.73 11.21 -11.16
CA HIS A 141 17.58 10.33 -11.03
C HIS A 141 16.34 11.14 -10.63
N ASP A 142 16.43 11.98 -9.61
CA ASP A 142 15.32 12.77 -9.08
C ASP A 142 14.83 13.79 -10.11
N GLN A 143 15.77 14.43 -10.82
CA GLN A 143 15.46 15.30 -11.94
C GLN A 143 14.75 14.58 -13.09
N ALA A 144 15.15 13.34 -13.41
CA ALA A 144 14.55 12.57 -14.50
C ALA A 144 13.11 12.15 -14.19
N TRP A 145 12.82 11.85 -12.92
CA TRP A 145 11.47 11.54 -12.45
C TRP A 145 10.63 12.80 -12.18
N GLY A 146 11.27 13.94 -11.92
CA GLY A 146 10.58 15.15 -11.45
C GLY A 146 10.07 15.04 -10.01
N LEU A 147 10.59 14.09 -9.23
CA LEU A 147 10.17 13.76 -7.86
C LEU A 147 11.32 13.93 -6.87
N ASP A 148 10.99 14.28 -5.63
CA ASP A 148 11.90 14.32 -4.50
C ASP A 148 11.82 13.01 -3.72
N PHE A 149 12.84 12.16 -3.92
CA PHE A 149 12.96 10.89 -3.23
C PHE A 149 13.60 10.99 -1.84
N GLY A 150 14.13 12.16 -1.45
CA GLY A 150 14.76 12.35 -0.14
C GLY A 150 15.95 11.43 0.14
N ASP A 151 16.21 11.20 1.42
CA ASP A 151 17.29 10.33 1.91
C ASP A 151 16.90 8.85 1.82
N TYR A 152 17.72 8.05 1.14
CA TYR A 152 17.50 6.61 0.99
C TYR A 152 17.59 5.83 2.31
N ASN A 153 18.16 6.41 3.37
CA ASN A 153 18.15 5.81 4.71
C ASN A 153 16.85 6.10 5.47
N THR A 154 16.07 7.10 5.05
CA THR A 154 14.86 7.57 5.74
C THR A 154 13.68 7.58 4.77
N ILE A 155 13.07 6.40 4.61
CA ILE A 155 11.92 6.21 3.72
C ILE A 155 10.63 6.62 4.45
N LEU A 156 9.94 7.61 3.90
CA LEU A 156 8.65 8.05 4.43
C LEU A 156 7.53 7.11 3.99
N VAL A 157 6.52 6.96 4.84
CA VAL A 157 5.32 6.15 4.60
C VAL A 157 4.02 6.94 4.72
N ALA A 158 4.03 8.07 5.44
CA ALA A 158 2.83 8.89 5.66
C ALA A 158 3.12 10.38 5.42
N HIS A 159 2.12 11.08 4.89
CA HIS A 159 2.22 12.52 4.63
C HIS A 159 2.45 13.32 5.92
N LEU A 160 3.38 14.28 5.85
CA LEU A 160 3.82 15.12 6.99
C LEU A 160 4.26 14.34 8.25
N GLN A 161 4.73 13.09 8.11
CA GLN A 161 5.10 12.27 9.28
C GLN A 161 6.28 12.83 10.12
N VAL A 162 7.09 13.71 9.54
CA VAL A 162 8.26 14.28 10.22
C VAL A 162 7.80 15.41 11.13
N GLU A 163 6.89 16.22 10.63
CA GLU A 163 6.29 17.37 11.30
C GLU A 163 5.25 16.90 12.33
N GLU A 164 4.44 15.89 11.98
CA GLU A 164 3.31 15.40 12.75
C GLU A 164 3.39 13.87 12.93
N GLN A 165 4.12 13.41 13.95
CA GLN A 165 4.36 11.97 14.18
C GLN A 165 3.08 11.17 14.40
N GLU A 166 2.02 11.80 14.90
CA GLU A 166 0.69 11.22 15.06
C GLU A 166 0.06 10.74 13.75
N ASN A 167 0.52 11.24 12.59
CA ASN A 167 0.06 10.77 11.28
C ASN A 167 0.49 9.32 11.00
N LEU A 168 1.49 8.81 11.71
CA LEU A 168 1.83 7.38 11.66
C LEU A 168 0.78 6.53 12.37
N ILE A 169 0.07 7.07 13.35
CA ILE A 169 -0.96 6.33 14.08
C ILE A 169 -2.26 6.34 13.28
N GLU A 170 -2.76 7.52 12.97
CA GLU A 170 -4.04 7.69 12.29
C GLU A 170 -3.99 8.87 11.34
N HIS A 171 -4.58 8.70 10.15
CA HIS A 171 -4.55 9.74 9.12
C HIS A 171 -5.27 11.02 9.60
N PRO A 172 -4.73 12.23 9.34
CA PRO A 172 -5.34 13.50 9.76
C PRO A 172 -6.81 13.64 9.40
N MET A 173 -7.20 13.21 8.19
CA MET A 173 -8.59 13.30 7.76
C MET A 173 -9.51 12.40 8.58
N SER A 174 -9.04 11.25 9.08
CA SER A 174 -9.88 10.41 9.96
C SER A 174 -10.28 11.16 11.24
N LYS A 175 -9.31 11.85 11.85
CA LYS A 175 -9.53 12.69 13.04
C LYS A 175 -10.44 13.88 12.74
N ILE A 176 -10.17 14.62 11.65
CA ILE A 176 -10.95 15.79 11.25
C ILE A 176 -12.41 15.40 10.93
N MET A 177 -12.62 14.20 10.40
CA MET A 177 -13.94 13.70 10.03
C MET A 177 -14.75 13.14 11.21
N GLU A 178 -14.27 13.22 12.46
CA GLU A 178 -14.99 12.70 13.63
C GLU A 178 -16.45 13.19 13.70
N THR A 179 -16.66 14.51 13.76
CA THR A 179 -18.01 15.08 13.89
C THR A 179 -18.86 14.80 12.64
N PRO A 180 -18.39 15.06 11.40
CA PRO A 180 -19.14 14.70 10.20
C PRO A 180 -19.50 13.21 10.10
N ALA A 181 -18.57 12.32 10.45
CA ALA A 181 -18.80 10.88 10.43
C ALA A 181 -19.84 10.47 11.48
N ARG A 182 -19.74 11.01 12.71
CA ARG A 182 -20.72 10.78 13.77
C ARG A 182 -22.11 11.23 13.38
N ASP A 183 -22.24 12.45 12.85
CA ASP A 183 -23.52 12.99 12.40
C ASP A 183 -24.12 12.14 11.28
N TYR A 184 -23.29 11.77 10.29
CA TYR A 184 -23.72 10.92 9.18
C TYR A 184 -24.17 9.54 9.65
N PHE A 185 -23.35 8.81 10.44
CA PHE A 185 -23.71 7.47 10.89
C PHE A 185 -24.91 7.48 11.84
N SER A 186 -25.04 8.48 12.70
CA SER A 186 -26.19 8.62 13.61
C SER A 186 -27.50 8.88 12.85
N ALA A 187 -27.43 9.62 11.75
CA ALA A 187 -28.58 9.86 10.87
C ALA A 187 -28.89 8.68 9.93
N ASN A 188 -27.96 7.74 9.74
CA ASN A 188 -28.05 6.63 8.79
C ASN A 188 -27.62 5.30 9.46
N LEU A 189 -28.36 4.88 10.50
CA LEU A 189 -28.04 3.67 11.27
C LEU A 189 -28.12 2.37 10.45
N ASP A 190 -28.86 2.38 9.33
CA ASP A 190 -28.88 1.28 8.37
C ASP A 190 -27.48 1.05 7.77
N VAL A 191 -26.71 2.11 7.49
CA VAL A 191 -25.34 2.03 6.97
C VAL A 191 -24.38 1.39 7.98
N VAL A 192 -24.62 1.56 9.29
CA VAL A 192 -23.77 1.01 10.36
C VAL A 192 -23.79 -0.52 10.35
N THR A 193 -24.92 -1.13 9.98
CA THR A 193 -25.13 -2.59 10.00
C THR A 193 -25.21 -3.22 8.61
N ALA A 194 -25.29 -2.41 7.55
CA ALA A 194 -25.33 -2.87 6.18
C ALA A 194 -24.11 -3.72 5.82
N LYS A 195 -24.36 -4.70 4.95
CA LYS A 195 -23.35 -5.51 4.27
C LYS A 195 -23.49 -5.32 2.77
N ASP A 196 -22.36 -5.22 2.07
CA ASP A 196 -22.35 -5.34 0.61
C ASP A 196 -22.48 -6.80 0.16
N GLU A 197 -22.38 -7.03 -1.15
CA GLU A 197 -22.46 -8.37 -1.76
C GLU A 197 -21.36 -9.35 -1.30
N ASN A 198 -20.23 -8.82 -0.80
CA ASN A 198 -19.10 -9.59 -0.26
C ASN A 198 -19.20 -9.78 1.26
N GLY A 199 -20.31 -9.34 1.88
CA GLY A 199 -20.51 -9.41 3.33
C GLY A 199 -19.68 -8.37 4.10
N VAL A 200 -19.07 -7.41 3.41
CA VAL A 200 -18.24 -6.35 4.00
C VAL A 200 -19.16 -5.29 4.61
N THR A 201 -18.85 -4.89 5.83
CA THR A 201 -19.59 -3.83 6.56
C THR A 201 -18.77 -2.54 6.57
N ARG A 202 -19.40 -1.42 6.94
CA ARG A 202 -18.68 -0.16 7.15
C ARG A 202 -17.54 -0.32 8.18
N LEU A 203 -17.75 -1.12 9.23
CA LEU A 203 -16.71 -1.40 10.23
C LEU A 203 -15.47 -2.08 9.61
N HIS A 204 -15.64 -3.00 8.67
CA HIS A 204 -14.54 -3.60 7.94
C HIS A 204 -13.80 -2.55 7.11
N THR A 205 -14.51 -1.75 6.29
CA THR A 205 -13.87 -0.76 5.42
C THR A 205 -13.08 0.30 6.18
N GLU A 206 -13.61 0.81 7.30
CA GLU A 206 -12.90 1.79 8.12
C GLU A 206 -11.69 1.17 8.85
N THR A 207 -11.79 -0.11 9.21
CA THR A 207 -10.68 -0.84 9.82
C THR A 207 -9.56 -1.09 8.80
N ILE A 208 -9.89 -1.49 7.57
CA ILE A 208 -8.91 -1.69 6.49
C ILE A 208 -8.16 -0.39 6.21
N ALA A 209 -8.84 0.75 6.21
CA ALA A 209 -8.26 2.07 6.03
C ALA A 209 -7.49 2.61 7.26
N GLY A 210 -7.55 1.95 8.42
CA GLY A 210 -6.84 2.41 9.63
C GLY A 210 -7.50 3.58 10.36
N ASN A 211 -8.81 3.81 10.15
CA ASN A 211 -9.57 4.93 10.71
C ASN A 211 -10.16 4.58 12.08
N LYS A 212 -9.32 4.61 13.13
CA LYS A 212 -9.72 4.30 14.50
C LYS A 212 -10.90 5.15 14.98
N THR A 213 -10.90 6.46 14.69
CA THR A 213 -11.99 7.37 15.04
C THR A 213 -13.33 6.87 14.49
N ALA A 214 -13.39 6.51 13.20
CA ALA A 214 -14.62 5.99 12.60
C ALA A 214 -15.00 4.62 13.16
N VAL A 215 -14.02 3.74 13.43
CA VAL A 215 -14.25 2.44 14.07
C VAL A 215 -14.90 2.60 15.45
N GLU A 216 -14.41 3.52 16.29
CA GLU A 216 -14.97 3.79 17.62
C GLU A 216 -16.42 4.28 17.52
N ILE A 217 -16.69 5.24 16.63
CA ILE A 217 -18.06 5.75 16.39
C ILE A 217 -19.01 4.63 15.96
N LEU A 218 -18.59 3.78 15.01
CA LEU A 218 -19.44 2.70 14.50
C LEU A 218 -19.79 1.70 15.61
N LEU A 219 -18.83 1.36 16.47
CA LEU A 219 -19.07 0.46 17.61
C LEU A 219 -20.00 1.08 18.65
N GLU A 220 -19.85 2.37 18.95
CA GLU A 220 -20.77 3.12 19.82
C GLU A 220 -22.20 3.11 19.27
N LEU A 221 -22.36 3.14 17.95
CA LEU A 221 -23.64 3.09 17.25
C LEU A 221 -24.17 1.66 17.01
N GLY A 222 -23.50 0.64 17.57
CA GLY A 222 -23.99 -0.74 17.56
C GLY A 222 -23.54 -1.59 16.37
N ALA A 223 -22.47 -1.22 15.67
CA ALA A 223 -21.85 -2.11 14.67
C ALA A 223 -21.41 -3.43 15.33
N ASP A 224 -21.76 -4.55 14.70
CA ASP A 224 -21.37 -5.88 15.18
C ASP A 224 -19.89 -6.14 14.87
N LYS A 225 -19.04 -6.06 15.91
CA LYS A 225 -17.59 -6.33 15.80
C LYS A 225 -17.27 -7.78 15.45
N THR A 226 -18.23 -8.70 15.56
CA THR A 226 -18.08 -10.13 15.23
C THR A 226 -18.60 -10.48 13.85
N ALA A 227 -19.18 -9.51 13.13
CA ALA A 227 -19.66 -9.69 11.77
C ALA A 227 -18.51 -10.20 10.88
N LYS A 228 -18.83 -11.16 10.02
CA LYS A 228 -17.90 -11.74 9.05
C LYS A 228 -18.24 -11.34 7.63
N THR A 229 -17.19 -11.14 6.82
CA THR A 229 -17.22 -11.15 5.35
C THR A 229 -17.56 -12.54 4.82
N ASN A 230 -17.79 -12.66 3.51
CA ASN A 230 -18.01 -13.95 2.84
C ASN A 230 -16.78 -14.87 2.89
N THR A 231 -15.58 -14.30 3.04
CA THR A 231 -14.32 -15.03 3.26
C THR A 231 -14.09 -15.40 4.74
N GLY A 232 -15.01 -15.00 5.63
CA GLY A 232 -14.99 -15.35 7.04
C GLY A 232 -14.15 -14.43 7.93
N LYS A 233 -13.68 -13.29 7.40
CA LYS A 233 -12.87 -12.30 8.13
C LYS A 233 -13.76 -11.35 8.94
N THR A 234 -13.33 -11.06 10.15
CA THR A 234 -13.87 -9.98 10.99
C THR A 234 -13.07 -8.69 10.81
N ALA A 235 -13.60 -7.57 11.31
CA ALA A 235 -12.83 -6.34 11.40
C ALA A 235 -11.50 -6.52 12.17
N LEU A 236 -11.51 -7.32 13.25
CA LEU A 236 -10.30 -7.62 14.02
C LEU A 236 -9.25 -8.36 13.17
N ASP A 237 -9.68 -9.29 12.32
CA ASP A 237 -8.77 -10.03 11.44
C ASP A 237 -8.05 -9.08 10.46
N PHE A 238 -8.76 -8.08 9.90
CA PHE A 238 -8.14 -7.06 9.06
C PHE A 238 -7.20 -6.15 9.85
N ALA A 239 -7.58 -5.71 11.06
CA ALA A 239 -6.71 -4.90 11.90
C ALA A 239 -5.38 -5.61 12.21
N ILE A 240 -5.42 -6.92 12.43
CA ILE A 240 -4.22 -7.75 12.65
C ILE A 240 -3.42 -7.90 11.37
N ALA A 241 -4.06 -8.27 10.25
CA ALA A 241 -3.39 -8.51 8.99
C ALA A 241 -2.68 -7.26 8.43
N LEU A 242 -3.26 -6.08 8.65
CA LEU A 242 -2.72 -4.78 8.21
C LEU A 242 -1.92 -4.06 9.29
N ASN A 243 -1.65 -4.72 10.42
CA ASN A 243 -0.85 -4.19 11.51
C ASN A 243 -1.36 -2.84 12.07
N TRP A 244 -2.68 -2.65 12.14
CA TRP A 244 -3.31 -1.48 12.75
C TRP A 244 -3.35 -1.61 14.27
N LEU A 245 -2.18 -1.47 14.89
CA LEU A 245 -1.95 -1.67 16.33
C LEU A 245 -2.85 -0.80 17.22
N HIS A 246 -3.22 0.40 16.76
CA HIS A 246 -4.10 1.33 17.48
C HIS A 246 -5.58 0.93 17.43
N ILE A 247 -5.98 0.10 16.46
CA ILE A 247 -7.37 -0.39 16.30
C ILE A 247 -7.58 -1.74 16.98
N ILE A 248 -6.56 -2.61 17.00
CA ILE A 248 -6.65 -3.97 17.60
C ILE A 248 -7.28 -3.95 19.01
N PRO A 249 -6.89 -3.06 19.95
CA PRO A 249 -7.49 -3.03 21.28
C PRO A 249 -8.96 -2.64 21.30
N VAL A 250 -9.41 -1.85 20.32
CA VAL A 250 -10.80 -1.37 20.19
C VAL A 250 -11.73 -2.51 19.76
N LEU A 251 -11.23 -3.44 18.93
CA LEU A 251 -12.01 -4.56 18.39
C LEU A 251 -11.95 -5.85 19.22
N ARG A 252 -11.09 -5.90 20.25
CA ARG A 252 -10.98 -7.05 21.16
C ARG A 252 -12.17 -7.20 22.11
#